data_AF-A0A1G1C1S6-F1
#
_entry.id   AF-A0A1G1C1S6-F1
#
_cell.length_a   1.000
_cell.length_b   1.000
_cell.length_c   1.000
_cell.angle_alpha   90.00
_cell.angle_beta   90.00
_cell.angle_gamma   90.00
#
_symmetry.space_group_name_H-M   'P 1'
#
loop_
_entity.id
_entity.type
_entity.pdbx_description
1 polymer ?
#
loop_
_entity_poly.entity_id
_entity_poly.type
_entity_poly.pdbx_seq_one_letter_code
_entity_poly.pdbx_strand_id
1 'polypeptide(L)'
;MKEFLKKNWQISLVGLTTLVLAVIALTTAWRLYQVGKEPIAPTAPTSLPQAVEPEEPEVGVCTLEFTIEAISCYDTCTVDTDCPQNFGDDEVDLVCDEDENICVNEDCSDENDCECPEETPTPIPTPTPKPTPSPSPSPSIAGSPVPSPSLEPSPSPQQVELPEAGIISPTILATLGGIILVLIGLLL
;
A
#
# COMPACT_ATOMS: atom_id res chain seq x y z
N MET A 1 38.62 9.17 66.60
CA MET A 1 38.15 8.71 65.27
C MET A 1 36.71 8.19 65.23
N LYS A 2 36.07 7.78 66.34
CA LYS A 2 34.67 7.29 66.32
C LYS A 2 33.59 8.40 66.23
N GLU A 3 33.91 9.61 66.68
CA GLU A 3 32.98 10.76 66.69
C GLU A 3 32.74 11.36 65.28
N PHE A 4 33.73 11.27 64.38
CA PHE A 4 33.59 11.66 62.97
C PHE A 4 32.73 10.67 62.18
N LEU A 5 32.75 9.38 62.54
CA LEU A 5 31.89 8.38 61.91
C LEU A 5 30.41 8.64 62.24
N LYS A 6 30.07 9.06 63.46
CA LYS A 6 28.66 9.23 63.87
C LYS A 6 28.02 10.52 63.33
N LYS A 7 28.77 11.62 63.24
CA LYS A 7 28.26 12.91 62.76
C LYS A 7 28.14 12.97 61.23
N ASN A 8 28.96 12.20 60.51
CA ASN A 8 28.96 12.11 59.05
C ASN A 8 28.39 10.77 58.55
N TRP A 9 27.82 9.94 59.43
CA TRP A 9 27.19 8.66 59.07
C TRP A 9 26.04 8.87 58.09
N GLN A 10 25.20 9.88 58.35
CA GLN A 10 24.07 10.22 57.48
C GLN A 10 24.55 10.68 56.10
N ILE A 11 25.58 11.52 56.04
CA ILE A 11 26.18 11.96 54.77
C ILE A 11 26.82 10.77 54.03
N SER A 12 27.45 9.85 54.76
CA SER A 12 28.04 8.64 54.18
C SER A 12 26.96 7.68 53.65
N LEU A 13 25.83 7.57 54.35
CA LEU A 13 24.70 6.73 53.96
C LEU A 13 24.00 7.30 52.73
N VAL A 14 23.81 8.62 52.67
CA VAL A 14 23.29 9.32 51.47
C VAL A 14 24.27 9.22 50.30
N GLY A 15 25.57 9.33 50.56
CA GLY A 15 26.61 9.12 49.54
C GLY A 15 26.62 7.69 48.98
N LEU A 16 26.46 6.69 49.85
CA LEU A 16 26.39 5.29 49.43
C LEU A 16 25.12 5.01 48.62
N THR A 17 23.95 5.50 49.04
CA THR A 17 22.70 5.28 48.30
C THR A 17 22.71 5.96 46.94
N THR A 18 23.22 7.18 46.83
CA THR A 18 23.40 7.87 45.54
C THR A 18 24.38 7.14 44.62
N LEU A 19 25.47 6.61 45.16
CA LEU A 19 26.42 5.76 44.40
C LEU A 19 25.74 4.48 43.89
N VAL A 20 24.97 3.80 44.73
CA VAL A 20 24.24 2.57 44.34
C VAL A 20 23.22 2.88 43.23
N LEU A 21 22.46 3.96 43.34
CA LEU A 21 21.50 4.37 42.31
C LEU A 21 22.19 4.72 40.98
N ALA A 22 23.34 5.40 41.03
CA ALA A 22 24.12 5.69 39.83
C ALA A 22 24.61 4.40 39.14
N VAL A 23 25.09 3.42 39.92
CA VAL A 23 25.50 2.11 39.39
C VAL A 23 24.34 1.39 38.73
N ILE A 24 23.17 1.34 39.38
CA ILE A 24 21.96 0.70 38.82
C ILE A 24 21.57 1.37 37.50
N ALA A 25 21.48 2.69 37.47
CA ALA A 25 21.14 3.45 36.25
C ALA A 25 22.10 3.15 35.09
N LEU A 26 23.42 3.12 35.35
CA LEU A 26 24.43 2.80 34.34
C LEU A 26 24.31 1.35 33.85
N THR A 27 24.06 0.39 34.75
CA THR A 27 23.87 -1.01 34.35
C THR A 27 22.62 -1.21 33.50
N THR A 28 21.51 -0.56 33.85
CA THR A 28 20.26 -0.64 33.08
C THR A 28 20.41 0.04 31.72
N ALA A 29 21.04 1.22 31.68
CA ALA A 29 21.32 1.91 30.42
C ALA A 29 22.20 1.06 29.49
N TRP A 30 23.24 0.43 30.03
CA TRP A 30 24.10 -0.44 29.24
C TRP A 30 23.38 -1.71 28.76
N ARG A 31 22.51 -2.30 29.59
CA ARG A 31 21.67 -3.46 29.21
C ARG A 31 20.68 -3.10 28.12
N LEU A 32 19.98 -1.97 28.22
CA LEU A 32 19.06 -1.51 27.17
C LEU A 32 19.79 -1.19 25.86
N TYR A 33 20.99 -0.61 25.95
CA TYR A 33 21.82 -0.36 24.77
C TYR A 33 22.28 -1.66 24.09
N GLN A 34 22.55 -2.73 24.86
CA GLN A 34 22.86 -4.03 24.28
C GLN A 34 21.63 -4.67 23.62
N VAL A 35 20.48 -4.67 24.29
CA VAL A 35 19.24 -5.24 23.74
C VAL A 35 18.77 -4.48 22.48
N GLY A 36 19.03 -3.18 22.38
CA GLY A 36 18.72 -2.39 21.18
C GLY A 36 19.65 -2.63 19.99
N LYS A 37 20.79 -3.32 20.17
CA LYS A 37 21.71 -3.68 19.07
C LYS A 37 21.39 -5.02 18.44
N GLU A 38 20.66 -5.89 19.14
CA GLU A 38 20.14 -7.13 18.58
C GLU A 38 18.71 -6.87 18.08
N PRO A 39 18.38 -7.17 16.82
CA PRO A 39 17.03 -6.99 16.31
C PRO A 39 16.09 -7.92 17.08
N ILE A 40 15.28 -7.35 17.97
CA ILE A 40 14.31 -8.07 18.83
C ILE A 40 13.09 -8.63 18.06
N ALA A 41 13.19 -8.78 16.74
CA ALA A 41 12.27 -9.60 15.97
C ALA A 41 13.00 -10.92 15.65
N PRO A 42 12.60 -12.05 16.26
CA PRO A 42 13.07 -13.38 15.89
C PRO A 42 12.82 -13.75 14.40
N THR A 43 12.16 -12.88 13.66
CA THR A 43 11.80 -13.01 12.25
C THR A 43 12.34 -11.88 11.37
N ALA A 44 13.20 -10.98 11.87
CA ALA A 44 13.85 -10.01 10.98
C ALA A 44 14.81 -10.79 10.04
N PRO A 45 14.53 -10.86 8.72
CA PRO A 45 15.40 -11.57 7.80
C PRO A 45 16.74 -10.85 7.79
N THR A 46 17.81 -11.58 8.10
CA THR A 46 19.18 -11.14 7.86
C THR A 46 19.30 -10.80 6.37
N SER A 47 19.51 -9.53 6.05
CA SER A 47 19.86 -9.12 4.69
C SER A 47 21.18 -9.79 4.33
N LEU A 48 21.12 -10.72 3.37
CA LEU A 48 22.28 -11.38 2.76
C LEU A 48 23.33 -10.34 2.30
N PRO A 49 24.62 -10.70 2.28
CA PRO A 49 25.67 -9.79 1.83
C PRO A 49 25.53 -9.45 0.34
N GLN A 50 26.10 -8.29 0.02
CA GLN A 50 26.36 -7.75 -1.31
C GLN A 50 26.76 -8.83 -2.32
N ALA A 51 26.17 -8.80 -3.51
CA ALA A 51 26.45 -9.71 -4.62
C ALA A 51 27.96 -9.76 -4.91
N VAL A 52 28.56 -10.91 -4.64
CA VAL A 52 29.91 -11.27 -5.07
C VAL A 52 29.75 -11.87 -6.47
N GLU A 53 30.32 -11.19 -7.46
CA GLU A 53 30.54 -11.72 -8.81
C GLU A 53 31.35 -13.04 -8.76
N PRO A 54 31.08 -13.97 -9.69
CA PRO A 54 31.18 -15.41 -9.46
C PRO A 54 32.59 -15.96 -9.63
N GLU A 55 32.98 -16.89 -8.74
CA GLU A 55 33.84 -18.02 -9.10
C GLU A 55 33.26 -19.30 -8.47
N GLU A 56 32.86 -20.24 -9.34
CA GLU A 56 32.42 -21.62 -9.04
C GLU A 56 33.33 -22.32 -8.01
N PRO A 57 32.81 -23.17 -7.09
CA PRO A 57 32.14 -24.43 -7.48
C PRO A 57 30.99 -24.97 -6.58
N GLU A 58 30.04 -25.64 -7.24
CA GLU A 58 29.44 -26.94 -6.89
C GLU A 58 29.04 -27.24 -5.43
N VAL A 59 27.98 -26.61 -4.89
CA VAL A 59 27.14 -27.26 -3.86
C VAL A 59 25.67 -26.85 -4.05
N GLY A 60 24.84 -27.85 -4.35
CA GLY A 60 23.49 -27.71 -4.89
C GLY A 60 22.51 -26.94 -4.01
N VAL A 61 22.10 -25.79 -4.51
CA VAL A 61 20.81 -25.16 -4.20
C VAL A 61 19.86 -25.60 -5.30
N CYS A 62 18.83 -26.38 -4.95
CA CYS A 62 17.72 -26.66 -5.86
C CYS A 62 16.88 -25.39 -5.97
N THR A 63 17.18 -24.54 -6.94
CA THR A 63 16.26 -23.50 -7.39
C THR A 63 15.17 -24.15 -8.22
N LEU A 64 13.94 -24.11 -7.70
CA LEU A 64 12.75 -24.45 -8.48
C LEU A 64 12.40 -23.21 -9.32
N GLU A 65 13.08 -23.08 -10.45
CA GLU A 65 12.59 -22.24 -11.55
C GLU A 65 11.61 -23.10 -12.33
N PHE A 66 10.32 -22.78 -12.24
CA PHE A 66 9.37 -23.24 -13.24
C PHE A 66 8.96 -22.01 -14.03
N THR A 67 9.27 -22.02 -15.31
CA THR A 67 8.64 -21.13 -16.27
C THR A 67 7.18 -21.54 -16.28
N ILE A 68 6.28 -20.67 -15.83
CA ILE A 68 4.89 -20.77 -16.26
C ILE A 68 5.00 -20.47 -17.76
N GLU A 69 4.97 -21.50 -18.61
CA GLU A 69 4.49 -21.32 -19.97
C GLU A 69 3.14 -20.63 -19.77
N ALA A 70 3.09 -19.32 -20.03
CA ALA A 70 1.86 -18.57 -19.93
C ALA A 70 0.92 -19.29 -20.89
N ILE A 71 -0.10 -19.96 -20.35
CA ILE A 71 -1.14 -20.59 -21.14
C ILE A 71 -1.59 -19.52 -22.12
N SER A 72 -1.37 -19.81 -23.37
CA SER A 72 -1.52 -18.96 -24.53
C SER A 72 -2.80 -19.34 -25.26
N CYS A 73 -3.20 -18.51 -26.20
CA CYS A 73 -4.28 -18.86 -27.11
C CYS A 73 -4.05 -20.26 -27.72
N TYR A 74 -5.13 -21.03 -27.89
CA TYR A 74 -5.11 -22.41 -28.40
C TYR A 74 -4.40 -23.44 -27.52
N ASP A 75 -4.08 -23.11 -26.26
CA ASP A 75 -3.62 -24.11 -25.30
C ASP A 75 -4.77 -25.01 -24.83
N THR A 76 -4.42 -26.24 -24.46
CA THR A 76 -5.41 -27.24 -24.04
C THR A 76 -6.04 -26.90 -22.69
N CYS A 77 -7.35 -27.02 -22.58
CA CYS A 77 -8.11 -26.74 -21.36
C CYS A 77 -9.15 -27.82 -21.08
N THR A 78 -9.61 -27.86 -19.83
CA THR A 78 -10.71 -28.73 -19.40
C THR A 78 -11.91 -27.97 -18.84
N VAL A 79 -11.67 -26.75 -18.34
CA VAL A 79 -12.66 -25.81 -17.83
C VAL A 79 -12.19 -24.39 -18.10
N ASP A 80 -13.11 -23.41 -18.10
CA ASP A 80 -12.80 -22.00 -18.39
C ASP A 80 -11.73 -21.40 -17.47
N THR A 81 -11.64 -21.88 -16.23
CA THR A 81 -10.63 -21.40 -15.26
C THR A 81 -9.20 -21.84 -15.60
N ASP A 82 -9.04 -22.80 -16.51
CA ASP A 82 -7.72 -23.22 -17.00
C ASP A 82 -7.16 -22.20 -18.01
N CYS A 83 -8.04 -21.40 -18.62
CA CYS A 83 -7.66 -20.42 -19.62
C CYS A 83 -7.20 -19.09 -18.98
N PRO A 84 -6.20 -18.42 -19.58
CA PRO A 84 -5.69 -17.16 -19.05
C PRO A 84 -6.81 -16.12 -19.03
N GLN A 85 -6.94 -15.48 -17.88
CA GLN A 85 -7.80 -14.31 -17.71
C GLN A 85 -6.98 -13.07 -18.06
N ASN A 86 -7.62 -12.04 -18.60
CA ASN A 86 -6.95 -10.79 -18.98
C ASN A 86 -5.81 -11.03 -20.01
N PHE A 87 -6.15 -11.69 -21.12
CA PHE A 87 -5.25 -11.95 -22.23
C PHE A 87 -5.25 -10.74 -23.19
N GLY A 88 -4.06 -10.29 -23.60
CA GLY A 88 -3.87 -9.18 -24.54
C GLY A 88 -4.02 -7.78 -23.92
N ASP A 89 -4.04 -6.76 -24.79
CA ASP A 89 -4.18 -5.34 -24.41
C ASP A 89 -5.63 -4.96 -24.05
N ASP A 90 -6.60 -5.75 -24.50
CA ASP A 90 -8.04 -5.51 -24.32
C ASP A 90 -8.61 -6.19 -23.05
N GLU A 91 -7.75 -6.81 -22.23
CA GLU A 91 -8.10 -7.53 -21.00
C GLU A 91 -9.25 -8.54 -21.20
N VAL A 92 -9.17 -9.36 -22.26
CA VAL A 92 -10.22 -10.33 -22.61
C VAL A 92 -9.98 -11.65 -21.88
N ASP A 93 -11.05 -12.22 -21.33
CA ASP A 93 -11.01 -13.54 -20.69
C ASP A 93 -11.25 -14.63 -21.75
N LEU A 94 -10.30 -15.56 -21.88
CA LEU A 94 -10.45 -16.70 -22.79
C LEU A 94 -11.35 -17.77 -22.18
N VAL A 95 -12.12 -18.45 -23.03
CA VAL A 95 -13.07 -19.51 -22.67
C VAL A 95 -12.58 -20.85 -23.20
N CYS A 96 -12.90 -21.94 -22.51
CA CYS A 96 -12.52 -23.27 -22.97
C CYS A 96 -13.54 -23.79 -23.99
N ASP A 97 -13.11 -24.07 -25.21
CA ASP A 97 -13.96 -24.71 -26.21
C ASP A 97 -14.19 -26.19 -25.82
N GLU A 98 -15.46 -26.57 -25.63
CA GLU A 98 -15.83 -27.92 -25.19
C GLU A 98 -15.67 -29.00 -26.28
N ASP A 99 -15.63 -28.59 -27.56
CA ASP A 99 -15.52 -29.52 -28.69
C ASP A 99 -14.06 -29.84 -29.02
N GLU A 100 -13.18 -28.84 -28.94
CA GLU A 100 -11.75 -28.95 -29.28
C GLU A 100 -10.83 -28.99 -28.05
N ASN A 101 -11.35 -28.73 -26.84
CA ASN A 101 -10.61 -28.72 -25.59
C ASN A 101 -9.43 -27.73 -25.59
N ILE A 102 -9.63 -26.56 -26.20
CA ILE A 102 -8.62 -25.50 -26.32
C ILE A 102 -9.16 -24.13 -25.89
N CYS A 103 -8.29 -23.27 -25.39
CA CYS A 103 -8.63 -21.90 -25.01
C CYS A 103 -8.78 -21.02 -26.24
N VAL A 104 -9.97 -20.45 -26.43
CA VAL A 104 -10.28 -19.56 -27.56
C VAL A 104 -10.96 -18.29 -27.06
N ASN A 105 -10.98 -17.27 -27.91
CA ASN A 105 -11.80 -16.10 -27.67
C ASN A 105 -13.24 -16.40 -28.10
N GLU A 106 -14.22 -16.11 -27.23
CA GLU A 106 -15.65 -16.38 -27.51
C GLU A 106 -16.16 -15.61 -28.74
N ASP A 107 -15.63 -14.41 -28.97
CA ASP A 107 -16.03 -13.58 -30.12
C ASP A 107 -15.40 -14.03 -31.45
N CYS A 108 -14.31 -14.80 -31.41
CA CYS A 108 -13.57 -15.24 -32.60
C CYS A 108 -12.81 -16.57 -32.37
N SER A 109 -13.54 -17.68 -32.29
CA SER A 109 -12.94 -19.00 -32.08
C SER A 109 -12.05 -19.48 -33.23
N ASP A 110 -12.30 -19.01 -34.46
CA ASP A 110 -11.53 -19.37 -35.65
C ASP A 110 -10.12 -18.76 -35.70
N GLU A 111 -9.80 -17.78 -34.84
CA GLU A 111 -8.53 -17.05 -34.87
C GLU A 111 -7.49 -17.69 -33.93
N ASN A 112 -6.37 -18.17 -34.49
CA ASN A 112 -5.30 -18.84 -33.75
C ASN A 112 -4.53 -17.97 -32.75
N ASP A 113 -4.62 -16.65 -32.85
CA ASP A 113 -3.97 -15.70 -31.94
C ASP A 113 -4.94 -15.13 -30.89
N CYS A 114 -6.23 -15.52 -30.95
CA CYS A 114 -7.30 -15.02 -30.07
C CYS A 114 -7.53 -13.50 -30.14
N GLU A 115 -6.85 -12.81 -31.06
CA GLU A 115 -7.08 -11.42 -31.43
C GLU A 115 -8.21 -11.37 -32.47
N CYS A 116 -9.37 -10.84 -32.07
CA CYS A 116 -10.47 -10.65 -33.01
C CYS A 116 -10.16 -9.48 -33.94
N PRO A 117 -10.46 -9.59 -35.25
CA PRO A 117 -10.22 -8.49 -36.17
C PRO A 117 -11.02 -7.25 -35.75
N GLU A 118 -10.34 -6.12 -35.59
CA GLU A 118 -10.99 -4.84 -35.33
C GLU A 118 -11.92 -4.51 -36.51
N GLU A 119 -13.22 -4.34 -36.24
CA GLU A 119 -14.22 -3.98 -37.24
C GLU A 119 -13.79 -2.70 -37.96
N THR A 120 -13.38 -2.84 -39.23
CA THR A 120 -13.00 -1.69 -40.05
C THR A 120 -14.22 -0.77 -40.15
N PRO A 121 -14.14 0.50 -39.69
CA PRO A 121 -15.30 1.37 -39.66
C PRO A 121 -15.84 1.52 -41.09
N THR A 122 -17.09 1.10 -41.28
CA THR A 122 -17.79 1.30 -42.55
C THR A 122 -17.78 2.79 -42.85
N PRO A 123 -17.35 3.24 -44.06
CA PRO A 123 -17.25 4.66 -44.35
C PRO A 123 -18.61 5.32 -44.18
N ILE A 124 -18.71 6.24 -43.22
CA ILE A 124 -19.89 7.09 -43.05
C ILE A 124 -20.11 7.86 -44.35
N PRO A 125 -21.31 7.79 -44.96
CA PRO A 125 -21.59 8.58 -46.15
C PRO A 125 -21.41 10.06 -45.82
N THR A 126 -20.50 10.72 -46.55
CA THR A 126 -20.26 12.17 -46.47
C THR A 126 -21.59 12.91 -46.55
N PRO A 127 -21.94 13.77 -45.58
CA PRO A 127 -23.22 14.48 -45.61
C PRO A 127 -23.29 15.36 -46.86
N THR A 128 -24.29 15.11 -47.70
CA THR A 128 -24.62 15.95 -48.85
C THR A 128 -24.82 17.40 -48.39
N PRO A 129 -24.13 18.39 -48.98
CA PRO A 129 -24.25 19.78 -48.54
C PRO A 129 -25.70 20.25 -48.69
N LYS A 130 -26.29 20.67 -47.56
CA LYS A 130 -27.62 21.27 -47.48
C LYS A 130 -27.60 22.61 -48.23
N PRO A 131 -28.56 22.91 -49.12
CA PRO A 131 -28.59 24.18 -49.83
C PRO A 131 -28.73 25.36 -48.86
N THR A 132 -27.84 26.32 -49.00
CA THR A 132 -27.79 27.61 -48.28
C THR A 132 -29.11 28.38 -48.45
N PRO A 133 -29.87 28.67 -47.38
CA PRO A 133 -30.99 29.58 -47.47
C PRO A 133 -30.53 31.05 -47.60
N SER A 134 -31.19 31.75 -48.51
CA SER A 134 -31.03 33.16 -48.89
C SER A 134 -31.29 34.14 -47.72
N PRO A 135 -30.61 35.30 -47.65
CA PRO A 135 -30.77 36.27 -46.56
C PRO A 135 -32.15 36.92 -46.57
N SER A 136 -32.80 36.97 -45.39
CA SER A 136 -34.03 37.74 -45.15
C SER A 136 -33.71 38.93 -44.23
N PRO A 137 -34.18 40.16 -44.53
CA PRO A 137 -33.84 41.36 -43.79
C PRO A 137 -34.56 41.51 -42.44
N SER A 138 -33.78 41.93 -41.45
CA SER A 138 -34.14 42.59 -40.17
C SER A 138 -34.87 43.94 -40.44
N PRO A 139 -35.60 44.62 -39.49
CA PRO A 139 -35.50 44.57 -38.02
C PRO A 139 -36.81 44.76 -37.22
N SER A 140 -36.74 44.78 -35.86
CA SER A 140 -37.21 45.91 -35.00
C SER A 140 -37.67 45.51 -33.57
N ILE A 141 -36.89 45.95 -32.58
CA ILE A 141 -37.29 46.65 -31.32
C ILE A 141 -37.86 45.90 -30.08
N ALA A 142 -37.10 46.08 -28.99
CA ALA A 142 -37.42 46.32 -27.56
C ALA A 142 -38.02 45.25 -26.63
N GLY A 143 -37.34 45.13 -25.47
CA GLY A 143 -37.80 44.51 -24.21
C GLY A 143 -36.69 43.65 -23.59
N SER A 144 -35.73 44.23 -22.84
CA SER A 144 -35.65 44.30 -21.36
C SER A 144 -35.49 42.94 -20.61
N PRO A 145 -34.79 42.90 -19.45
CA PRO A 145 -33.74 41.91 -19.22
C PRO A 145 -34.03 40.87 -18.09
N VAL A 146 -33.12 39.88 -17.96
CA VAL A 146 -32.84 39.00 -16.78
C VAL A 146 -33.77 37.76 -16.66
N PRO A 147 -33.24 36.51 -16.58
CA PRO A 147 -32.34 36.03 -15.51
C PRO A 147 -31.04 35.35 -15.93
N SER A 148 -30.04 35.56 -15.08
CA SER A 148 -28.73 34.88 -15.08
C SER A 148 -28.87 33.50 -14.44
N PRO A 149 -28.51 32.39 -15.10
CA PRO A 149 -28.27 31.13 -14.40
C PRO A 149 -26.91 31.22 -13.69
N SER A 150 -26.95 31.16 -12.36
CA SER A 150 -25.79 31.01 -11.50
C SER A 150 -25.18 29.63 -11.74
N LEU A 151 -23.90 29.60 -12.10
CA LEU A 151 -23.11 28.37 -12.14
C LEU A 151 -23.01 27.82 -10.72
N GLU A 152 -23.56 26.63 -10.53
CA GLU A 152 -23.42 25.83 -9.31
C GLU A 152 -21.99 25.23 -9.28
N PRO A 153 -21.31 25.25 -8.11
CA PRO A 153 -19.94 24.79 -7.99
C PRO A 153 -19.80 23.27 -8.15
N SER A 154 -18.72 22.90 -8.84
CA SER A 154 -18.12 21.57 -8.91
C SER A 154 -18.26 20.77 -7.60
N PRO A 155 -18.66 19.48 -7.66
CA PRO A 155 -18.58 18.62 -6.49
C PRO A 155 -17.12 18.53 -6.03
N SER A 156 -16.91 18.85 -4.76
CA SER A 156 -15.64 18.68 -4.05
C SER A 156 -15.32 17.19 -3.97
N PRO A 157 -14.06 16.75 -4.14
CA PRO A 157 -13.69 15.36 -3.95
C PRO A 157 -14.04 14.95 -2.51
N GLN A 158 -14.86 13.92 -2.38
CA GLN A 158 -15.10 13.25 -1.11
C GLN A 158 -13.74 12.71 -0.63
N GLN A 159 -13.23 13.33 0.43
CA GLN A 159 -12.02 12.89 1.08
C GLN A 159 -12.30 11.50 1.66
N VAL A 160 -11.48 10.52 1.26
CA VAL A 160 -11.42 9.18 1.82
C VAL A 160 -11.37 9.28 3.35
N GLU A 161 -12.38 8.74 4.03
CA GLU A 161 -12.34 8.57 5.49
C GLU A 161 -11.20 7.60 5.81
N LEU A 162 -10.11 8.17 6.31
CA LEU A 162 -9.01 7.42 6.92
C LEU A 162 -9.60 6.66 8.12
N PRO A 163 -9.32 5.36 8.29
CA PRO A 163 -9.86 4.62 9.43
C PRO A 163 -9.48 5.34 10.72
N GLU A 164 -10.48 5.55 11.57
CA GLU A 164 -10.32 6.02 12.93
C GLU A 164 -9.32 5.08 13.63
N ALA A 165 -8.03 5.44 13.64
CA ALA A 165 -7.03 4.72 14.39
C ALA A 165 -7.40 4.90 15.86
N GLY A 166 -8.08 3.90 16.42
CA GLY A 166 -8.56 3.90 17.80
C GLY A 166 -7.43 4.28 18.75
N ILE A 167 -7.44 5.54 19.20
CA ILE A 167 -6.48 6.11 20.17
C ILE A 167 -6.67 5.51 21.57
N ILE A 168 -7.52 4.48 21.72
CA ILE A 168 -7.78 3.76 22.96
C ILE A 168 -6.70 2.69 23.20
N SER A 169 -5.42 3.08 23.07
CA SER A 169 -4.33 2.22 23.49
C SER A 169 -4.12 2.31 25.00
N PRO A 170 -3.86 1.19 25.71
CA PRO A 170 -3.67 1.11 27.17
C PRO A 170 -2.56 2.02 27.72
N THR A 171 -1.75 2.60 26.85
CA THR A 171 -0.69 3.56 27.13
C THR A 171 -1.21 4.84 27.79
N ILE A 172 -2.40 5.34 27.43
CA ILE A 172 -2.97 6.56 28.05
C ILE A 172 -3.37 6.29 29.51
N LEU A 173 -3.93 5.11 29.79
CA LEU A 173 -4.31 4.74 31.15
C LEU A 173 -3.09 4.51 32.05
N ALA A 174 -2.04 3.87 31.52
CA ALA A 174 -0.80 3.62 32.25
C ALA A 174 -0.02 4.92 32.57
N THR A 175 0.02 5.86 31.62
CA THR A 175 0.72 7.15 31.80
C THR A 175 0.01 8.05 32.80
N LEU A 176 -1.32 8.20 32.69
CA LEU A 176 -2.10 8.96 33.68
C LEU A 176 -2.06 8.32 35.07
N GLY A 177 -2.20 6.99 35.16
CA GLY A 177 -2.13 6.27 36.43
C GLY A 177 -0.77 6.37 37.12
N GLY A 178 0.32 6.26 36.35
CA GLY A 178 1.68 6.38 36.89
C GLY A 178 1.99 7.78 37.42
N ILE A 179 1.59 8.83 36.69
CA ILE A 179 1.79 10.22 37.13
C ILE A 179 1.02 10.48 38.43
N ILE A 180 -0.22 9.99 38.54
CA ILE A 180 -1.04 10.14 39.75
C ILE A 180 -0.38 9.46 40.96
N LEU A 181 0.14 8.25 40.82
CA LEU A 181 0.81 7.55 41.92
C LEU A 181 2.09 8.25 42.39
N VAL A 182 2.87 8.81 41.46
CA VAL A 182 4.08 9.58 41.82
C VAL A 182 3.70 10.85 42.59
N LEU A 183 2.65 11.55 42.18
CA LEU A 183 2.19 12.75 42.88
C LEU A 183 1.65 12.43 44.28
N ILE A 184 0.90 11.34 44.43
CA ILE A 184 0.39 10.89 45.74
C ILE A 184 1.56 10.49 46.65
N GLY A 185 2.56 9.77 46.14
CA GLY A 185 3.74 9.38 46.91
C GLY A 185 4.68 10.53 47.27
N LEU A 186 4.57 11.69 46.60
CA LEU A 186 5.33 12.90 46.93
C LEU A 186 4.59 13.79 47.95
N LEU A 187 3.27 13.62 48.06
CA LEU A 187 2.39 14.41 48.93
C LEU A 187 2.11 13.74 50.28
N LEU A 188 2.35 12.42 50.37
CA LEU A 188 2.37 11.62 51.60
C LEU A 188 3.79 11.54 52.19
#